data_AF-A0A920L564-F1
#
_entry.id   AF-A0A920L564-F1
#
_cell.length_a   1.000
_cell.length_b   1.000
_cell.length_c   1.000
_cell.angle_alpha   90.00
_cell.angle_beta   90.00
_cell.angle_gamma   90.00
#
_symmetry.space_group_name_H-M   'P 1'
#
loop_
_entity.id
_entity.type
_entity.pdbx_description
1 polymer ?
#
loop_
_entity_poly.entity_id
_entity_poly.type
_entity_poly.pdbx_seq_one_letter_code
_entity_poly.pdbx_strand_id
1 'polypeptide(L)'
;MTDAGMREVTNPSAIFLDRSEHIAPGTTVVVVWEGTRPLLVEIQALVDDSSLGNPRRVTVGFEQNRLAMLLAVLHRHGVFRLAIRTCLPT
;
A
#
# COMPACT_ATOMS: atom_id res chain seq x y z
N MET A 1 8.57 -9.94 23.17
CA MET A 1 8.83 -10.17 24.60
C MET A 1 10.09 -11.01 24.67
N THR A 2 11.20 -10.42 25.13
CA THR A 2 12.42 -11.20 25.38
C THR A 2 12.32 -11.81 26.77
N ASP A 3 13.07 -12.88 27.03
CA ASP A 3 13.12 -13.54 28.34
C ASP A 3 13.45 -12.57 29.51
N ALA A 4 14.04 -11.41 29.21
CA ALA A 4 14.38 -10.34 30.15
C ALA A 4 13.31 -9.23 30.31
N GLY A 5 12.10 -9.39 29.75
CA GLY A 5 11.01 -8.41 29.86
C GLY A 5 10.83 -7.52 28.62
N MET A 6 10.23 -6.34 28.81
CA MET A 6 9.98 -5.37 27.74
C MET A 6 11.25 -4.57 27.43
N ARG A 7 11.71 -4.64 26.17
CA ARG A 7 12.85 -3.88 25.68
C ARG A 7 12.36 -2.59 25.05
N GLU A 8 12.95 -1.47 25.45
CA GLU A 8 12.70 -0.18 24.84
C GLU A 8 13.10 -0.19 23.35
N VAL A 9 12.26 0.43 22.52
CA VAL A 9 12.50 0.57 21.09
C VAL A 9 12.94 2.00 20.82
N THR A 10 14.21 2.16 20.45
CA THR A 10 14.84 3.47 20.22
C THR A 10 14.31 4.20 18.98
N ASN A 11 13.78 3.47 17.99
CA ASN A 11 13.12 4.04 16.83
C ASN A 11 11.91 3.17 16.45
N PRO A 12 10.69 3.52 16.90
CA PRO A 12 9.50 2.73 16.64
C PRO A 12 9.13 2.70 15.15
N SER A 13 9.44 3.75 14.40
CA SER A 13 9.18 3.86 12.95
C SER A 13 10.00 2.85 12.15
N ALA A 14 11.20 2.51 12.61
CA ALA A 14 12.09 1.55 11.96
C ALA A 14 11.65 0.07 12.08
N ILE A 15 10.61 -0.22 12.88
CA ILE A 15 10.00 -1.56 12.97
C ILE A 15 8.90 -1.73 11.91
N PHE A 16 8.21 -0.65 11.54
CA PHE A 16 7.06 -0.69 10.62
C PHE A 16 7.44 -0.43 9.15
N LEU A 17 8.64 0.10 8.91
CA LEU A 17 9.14 0.36 7.56
C LEU A 17 10.11 -0.74 7.17
N ASP A 18 9.87 -1.36 6.01
CA ASP A 18 10.77 -2.37 5.45
C ASP A 18 12.22 -1.84 5.39
N ARG A 19 13.16 -2.71 5.78
CA ARG A 19 14.60 -2.43 5.90
C ARG A 19 15.33 -2.52 4.56
N SER A 20 14.62 -2.73 3.47
CA SER A 20 15.22 -2.83 2.15
C SER A 20 15.96 -1.53 1.84
N GLU A 21 17.27 -1.61 1.62
CA GLU A 21 18.13 -0.48 1.21
C GLU A 21 17.67 0.16 -0.11
N HIS A 22 16.72 -0.47 -0.80
CA HIS A 22 16.14 -0.06 -2.07
C HIS A 22 14.61 0.03 -1.94
N ILE A 23 14.05 1.16 -2.39
CA ILE A 23 12.60 1.37 -2.48
C ILE A 23 12.04 0.39 -3.52
N ALA A 24 11.20 -0.55 -3.09
CA ALA A 24 10.49 -1.44 -3.99
C ALA A 24 9.43 -0.66 -4.79
N PRO A 25 9.32 -0.87 -6.12
CA PRO A 25 8.27 -0.24 -6.89
C PRO A 25 6.89 -0.72 -6.42
N GLY A 26 5.92 0.19 -6.39
CA GLY A 26 4.55 -0.13 -5.98
C GLY A 26 4.31 -0.06 -4.47
N THR A 27 5.30 0.31 -3.66
CA THR A 27 5.11 0.56 -2.22
C THR A 27 5.17 2.06 -1.91
N THR A 28 4.41 2.49 -0.91
CA THR A 28 4.45 3.86 -0.40
C THR A 28 4.01 3.91 1.06
N VAL A 29 4.60 4.81 1.83
CA VAL A 29 4.27 4.98 3.25
C VAL A 29 3.38 6.19 3.41
N VAL A 30 2.27 6.01 4.11
CA VAL A 30 1.34 7.09 4.45
C VAL A 30 1.09 7.15 5.95
N VAL A 31 0.75 8.33 6.45
CA VAL A 31 0.23 8.48 7.81
C VAL A 31 -1.28 8.35 7.76
N VAL A 32 -1.82 7.39 8.50
CA VAL A 32 -3.26 7.19 8.68
C VAL A 32 -3.62 7.54 10.12
N TRP A 33 -4.80 8.14 10.30
CA TRP A 33 -5.32 8.46 11.62
C TRP A 33 -6.34 7.40 12.05
N GLU A 34 -6.06 6.73 13.16
CA GLU A 34 -7.02 5.90 13.87
C GLU A 34 -7.50 6.67 15.10
N GLY A 35 -8.61 7.40 14.95
CA GLY A 35 -9.07 8.36 15.96
C GLY A 35 -8.04 9.50 16.13
N THR A 36 -7.39 9.56 17.29
CA THR A 36 -6.34 10.55 17.59
C THR A 36 -4.92 9.99 17.46
N ARG A 37 -4.76 8.71 17.12
CA ARG A 37 -3.45 8.06 16.99
C ARG A 37 -2.98 8.10 15.54
N PRO A 38 -1.87 8.79 15.23
CA PRO A 38 -1.23 8.70 13.92
C PRO A 38 -0.47 7.37 13.83
N LEU A 39 -0.74 6.62 12.77
CA LEU A 39 -0.08 5.35 12.46
C LEU A 39 0.63 5.48 11.11
N LEU A 40 1.85 4.95 11.03
CA LEU A 40 2.52 4.75 9.76
C LEU A 40 2.01 3.45 9.14
N VAL A 41 1.47 3.56 7.93
CA VAL A 41 0.92 2.43 7.18
C VAL A 41 1.60 2.38 5.82
N GLU A 42 2.09 1.21 5.46
CA GLU A 42 2.57 0.95 4.12
C GLU A 42 1.41 0.52 3.22
N ILE A 43 1.24 1.21 2.10
CA ILE A 43 0.33 0.83 1.03
C ILE A 43 1.17 0.17 -0.07
N GLN A 44 0.72 -1.00 -0.48
CA GLN A 44 1.34 -1.76 -1.55
C GLN A 44 0.36 -1.92 -2.72
N ALA A 45 0.88 -1.79 -3.92
CA ALA A 45 0.15 -1.92 -5.16
C ALA A 45 1.01 -2.70 -6.16
N LEU A 46 0.44 -3.79 -6.67
CA LEU A 46 0.97 -4.52 -7.80
C LEU A 46 0.10 -4.20 -9.02
N VAL A 47 0.75 -3.91 -10.14
CA VAL A 47 0.09 -3.64 -11.42
C VAL A 47 0.81 -4.47 -12.48
N ASP A 48 0.06 -5.30 -13.18
CA ASP A 48 0.56 -6.13 -14.28
C ASP A 48 -0.35 -6.04 -15.50
N ASP A 49 0.21 -6.32 -16.67
CA ASP A 49 -0.52 -6.44 -17.92
C ASP A 49 -1.46 -7.64 -17.85
N SER A 50 -2.59 -7.57 -18.55
CA SER A 50 -3.42 -8.77 -18.64
C SER A 50 -4.32 -8.79 -19.86
N SER A 51 -4.58 -10.01 -20.29
CA SER A 51 -5.21 -10.40 -21.54
C SER A 51 -6.74 -10.52 -21.48
N LEU A 52 -7.38 -10.46 -20.31
CA LEU A 52 -8.86 -10.65 -20.24
C LEU A 52 -9.60 -9.35 -20.62
N GLY A 53 -10.81 -9.44 -21.18
CA GLY A 53 -11.60 -8.26 -21.56
C GLY A 53 -11.94 -7.29 -20.41
N ASN A 54 -11.99 -7.78 -19.15
CA ASN A 54 -12.21 -6.94 -17.97
C ASN A 54 -11.09 -7.10 -16.92
N PRO A 55 -10.34 -6.03 -16.58
CA PRO A 55 -9.31 -6.09 -15.56
C PRO A 55 -9.77 -6.41 -14.14
N ARG A 56 -9.13 -7.43 -13.56
CA ARG A 56 -9.30 -7.85 -12.17
C ARG A 56 -8.68 -6.81 -11.24
N ARG A 57 -9.51 -6.14 -10.47
CA ARG A 57 -9.11 -5.19 -9.43
C ARG A 57 -9.46 -5.79 -8.08
N VAL A 58 -8.46 -6.05 -7.26
CA VAL A 58 -8.61 -6.62 -5.91
C VAL A 58 -7.99 -5.63 -4.95
N THR A 59 -8.60 -5.44 -3.78
CA THR A 59 -8.05 -4.68 -2.66
C THR A 59 -8.30 -5.44 -1.36
N VAL A 60 -7.41 -5.28 -0.41
CA VAL A 60 -7.58 -5.77 0.97
C VAL A 60 -7.25 -4.61 1.90
N GLY A 61 -8.09 -4.36 2.90
CA GLY A 61 -7.93 -3.21 3.81
C GLY A 61 -8.21 -1.84 3.18
N PHE A 62 -8.64 -1.79 1.91
CA PHE A 62 -9.01 -0.56 1.21
C PHE A 62 -10.38 -0.70 0.53
N GLU A 63 -11.17 0.37 0.57
CA GLU A 63 -12.53 0.39 0.04
C GLU A 63 -12.52 0.39 -1.51
N GLN A 64 -13.35 -0.46 -2.10
CA GLN A 64 -13.24 -0.80 -3.52
C GLN A 64 -13.79 0.30 -4.46
N ASN A 65 -14.82 1.04 -4.06
CA ASN A 65 -15.33 2.17 -4.86
C ASN A 65 -14.34 3.34 -4.87
N ARG A 66 -13.68 3.59 -3.75
CA ARG A 66 -12.60 4.59 -3.63
C ARG A 66 -11.43 4.23 -4.51
N LEU A 67 -11.07 2.95 -4.58
CA LEU A 67 -10.07 2.49 -5.54
C LEU A 67 -10.54 2.82 -6.97
N ALA A 68 -11.77 2.46 -7.34
CA ALA A 68 -12.30 2.72 -8.68
C ALA A 68 -12.26 4.21 -9.05
N MET A 69 -12.63 5.10 -8.12
CA MET A 69 -12.54 6.55 -8.34
C MET A 69 -11.10 7.03 -8.51
N LEU A 70 -10.17 6.59 -7.66
CA LEU A 70 -8.75 6.96 -7.77
C LEU A 70 -8.15 6.50 -9.10
N LEU A 71 -8.50 5.28 -9.53
CA LEU A 71 -8.08 4.74 -10.82
C LEU A 71 -8.67 5.52 -12.00
N ALA A 72 -9.92 5.98 -11.90
CA ALA A 72 -10.52 6.84 -12.91
C ALA A 72 -9.82 8.22 -12.99
N VAL A 73 -9.47 8.81 -11.85
CA VAL A 73 -8.70 10.07 -11.80
C VAL A 73 -7.31 9.89 -12.39
N LEU A 74 -6.60 8.82 -12.01
CA LEU A 74 -5.29 8.46 -12.56
C LEU A 74 -5.35 8.19 -14.07
N HIS A 75 -6.39 7.52 -14.55
CA HIS A 75 -6.56 7.28 -15.99
C HIS A 75 -6.83 8.58 -16.77
N ARG A 76 -7.57 9.52 -16.17
CA ARG A 76 -7.93 10.79 -16.82
C ARG A 76 -6.79 11.82 -16.82
N HIS A 77 -6.01 11.88 -15.74
CA HIS A 77 -5.00 12.93 -15.55
C HIS A 77 -3.56 12.39 -15.57
N GLY A 78 -3.39 11.09 -15.40
CA GLY A 78 -2.08 10.44 -15.50
C GLY A 78 -1.69 10.21 -16.96
N VAL A 79 -0.38 10.21 -17.20
CA VAL A 79 0.21 10.03 -18.53
C VAL A 79 0.35 8.55 -18.93
N PHE A 80 -0.06 7.63 -18.04
CA PHE A 80 0.06 6.19 -18.22
C PHE A 80 -1.30 5.56 -18.48
N ARG A 81 -1.36 4.66 -19.47
CA ARG A 81 -2.56 3.86 -19.75
C ARG A 81 -2.68 2.78 -18.68
N LEU A 82 -3.33 3.12 -17.57
CA LEU A 82 -3.48 2.25 -16.41
C LEU A 82 -4.49 1.12 -16.74
N ALA A 83 -4.03 0.05 -17.38
CA ALA A 83 -4.76 -1.22 -17.47
C ALA A 83 -4.58 -2.00 -16.15
N ILE A 84 -5.03 -1.41 -15.05
CA ILE A 84 -4.71 -1.85 -13.68
C ILE A 84 -5.17 -3.28 -13.43
N ARG A 85 -4.27 -4.23 -13.13
CA ARG A 85 -4.66 -5.50 -12.51
C ARG A 85 -3.86 -5.90 -11.29
N THR A 86 -4.65 -6.30 -10.30
CA THR A 86 -4.34 -7.06 -9.07
C THR A 86 -3.44 -6.40 -8.03
N CYS A 87 -4.03 -5.70 -7.06
CA CYS A 87 -3.41 -5.60 -5.74
C CYS A 87 -3.55 -6.97 -5.06
N LEU A 88 -2.43 -7.67 -4.88
CA LEU A 88 -2.35 -8.81 -3.98
C LEU A 88 -1.96 -8.29 -2.59
N PRO A 89 -2.50 -8.87 -1.50
CA PRO A 89 -1.88 -8.74 -0.20
C PRO A 89 -0.67 -9.68 -0.15
N THR A 90 0.50 -9.16 0.15
CA THR A 90 1.52 -9.94 0.86
C THR A 90 1.59 -9.40 2.27
#